data_AF-A0A135UZW1-F1
#
_entry.id   AF-A0A135UZW1-F1
#
_cell.length_a   1.000
_cell.length_b   1.000
_cell.length_c   1.000
_cell.angle_alpha   90.00
_cell.angle_beta   90.00
_cell.angle_gamma   90.00
#
_symmetry.space_group_name_H-M   'P 1'
#
loop_
_entity.id
_entity.type
_entity.pdbx_description
1 polymer ?
#
loop_
_entity_poly.entity_id
_entity_poly.type
_entity_poly.pdbx_seq_one_letter_code
_entity_poly.pdbx_strand_id
1 'polypeptide(L)'
;MAQHPLLPPGTVHLINYEEATESPTFLLSPTPSSDPDDPLNWSKWRKYLNYSLAMGVTVAAFTNLSIQTVFWQQMTVDLDMSINQLSNAQSAQLAGLATGCIFFIPFTIKYGRRLTYLLSAAILAAAAWWTSSMHSYAELLATAVITGLSGAINEIAVQMTIADIFFVHQRGSANGLYFTAVMAGSFLTPLAAGSQAVTQGWRWSYHALSISLTVLFFMFVFLYEETKYVPVTIGEGEVTENNPPHDENNMEKVKSFEKGGLELNYMHSNPATDVRLNSYRERMRLLTPTPESLLRIFILPLHVITLPHVMFTALQFASGICWLVLFMSVVSVVFSAPPYNFNTAAIGYTNLGPFVGNIFGSIYG
;
A
#
# COMPACT_ATOMS: atom_id res chain seq x y z
N MET A 1 7.33 -5.20 -39.93
CA MET A 1 7.13 -4.08 -39.00
C MET A 1 8.14 -4.25 -37.87
N ALA A 2 8.86 -3.17 -37.54
CA ALA A 2 10.20 -3.20 -36.94
C ALA A 2 10.33 -3.98 -35.62
N GLN A 3 11.43 -4.71 -35.49
CA GLN A 3 11.87 -5.32 -34.24
C GLN A 3 12.00 -4.22 -33.18
N HIS A 4 11.13 -4.22 -32.16
CA HIS A 4 11.31 -3.36 -31.01
C HIS A 4 12.66 -3.67 -30.37
N PRO A 5 13.59 -2.71 -30.26
CA PRO A 5 14.84 -2.93 -29.55
C PRO A 5 14.48 -3.37 -28.13
N LEU A 6 15.09 -4.45 -27.65
CA LEU A 6 14.93 -4.94 -26.29
C LEU A 6 15.38 -3.84 -25.33
N LEU A 7 14.43 -3.01 -24.91
CA LEU A 7 14.64 -1.94 -23.95
C LEU A 7 15.14 -2.57 -22.64
N PRO A 8 16.03 -1.90 -21.89
CA PRO A 8 16.43 -2.38 -20.58
C PRO A 8 15.19 -2.58 -19.70
N PRO A 9 15.16 -3.63 -18.86
CA PRO A 9 14.01 -3.90 -17.99
C PRO A 9 13.69 -2.67 -17.14
N GLY A 10 12.44 -2.17 -17.26
CA GLY A 10 11.97 -0.97 -16.57
C GLY A 10 11.74 0.26 -17.47
N THR A 11 12.15 0.22 -18.74
CA THR A 11 11.87 1.31 -19.70
C THR A 11 10.49 1.13 -20.35
N VAL A 12 9.63 2.13 -20.23
CA VAL A 12 8.27 2.12 -20.81
C VAL A 12 8.15 3.25 -21.83
N HIS A 13 7.74 2.93 -23.05
CA HIS A 13 7.48 3.92 -24.09
C HIS A 13 6.13 4.59 -23.83
N LEU A 14 6.12 5.89 -23.49
CA LEU A 14 4.90 6.62 -23.11
C LEU A 14 4.26 7.40 -24.27
N ILE A 15 4.96 7.56 -25.39
CA ILE A 15 4.53 8.40 -26.52
C ILE A 15 4.75 7.61 -27.80
N ASN A 16 3.69 7.11 -28.44
CA ASN A 16 3.84 6.49 -29.75
C ASN A 16 3.79 7.59 -30.83
N TYR A 17 4.85 7.75 -31.61
CA TYR A 17 4.83 8.58 -32.81
C TYR A 17 4.34 7.71 -33.96
N GLU A 18 3.04 7.67 -34.17
CA GLU A 18 2.46 6.96 -35.30
C GLU A 18 2.49 7.92 -36.51
N GLU A 19 3.40 7.69 -37.47
CA GLU A 19 3.66 8.55 -38.64
C GLU A 19 2.42 8.84 -39.51
N ALA A 20 1.27 8.21 -39.25
CA ALA A 20 0.02 8.37 -40.00
C ALA A 20 -0.97 9.39 -39.40
N THR A 21 -0.79 9.85 -38.16
CA THR A 21 -1.69 10.83 -37.52
C THR A 21 -0.88 11.87 -36.76
N GLU A 22 -0.95 13.16 -37.15
CA GLU A 22 -0.17 14.28 -36.58
C GLU A 22 -0.44 14.61 -35.09
N SER A 23 -1.07 13.71 -34.33
CA SER A 23 -1.28 13.86 -32.89
C SER A 23 -0.50 12.79 -32.11
N PRO A 24 0.43 13.15 -31.21
CA PRO A 24 1.14 12.18 -30.39
C PRO A 24 0.14 11.42 -29.50
N THR A 25 -0.05 10.12 -29.77
CA THR A 25 -0.91 9.26 -28.97
C THR A 25 -0.14 8.82 -27.73
N PHE A 26 -0.53 9.33 -26.56
CA PHE A 26 0.02 8.88 -25.28
C PHE A 26 -0.32 7.41 -25.05
N LEU A 27 0.70 6.55 -25.06
CA LEU A 27 0.53 5.15 -24.74
C LEU A 27 0.39 5.02 -23.22
N LEU A 28 -0.85 4.80 -22.76
CA LEU A 28 -1.14 4.51 -21.37
C LEU A 28 -0.50 3.16 -21.02
N SER A 29 0.43 3.18 -20.07
CA SER A 29 1.01 1.97 -19.49
C SER A 29 0.53 1.82 -18.05
N PRO A 30 -0.06 0.68 -17.67
CA PRO A 30 -0.46 -0.46 -18.53
C PRO A 30 -1.57 -0.07 -19.52
N THR A 31 -1.62 -0.75 -20.68
CA THR A 31 -2.68 -0.56 -21.67
C THR A 31 -4.01 -0.92 -21.03
N PRO A 32 -5.01 -0.01 -21.00
CA PRO A 32 -6.30 -0.30 -20.37
C PRO A 32 -6.92 -1.51 -21.07
N SER A 33 -7.36 -2.50 -20.29
CA SER A 33 -8.09 -3.62 -20.84
C SER A 33 -9.48 -3.16 -21.31
N SER A 34 -10.08 -3.86 -22.27
CA SER A 34 -11.46 -3.57 -22.74
C SER A 34 -12.52 -3.93 -21.70
N ASP A 35 -12.10 -4.47 -20.55
CA ASP A 35 -12.98 -4.98 -19.52
C ASP A 35 -13.48 -3.84 -18.61
N PRO A 36 -14.80 -3.63 -18.49
CA PRO A 36 -15.39 -2.56 -17.66
C PRO A 36 -15.06 -2.64 -16.15
N ASP A 37 -14.60 -3.80 -15.68
CA ASP A 37 -14.24 -4.03 -14.27
C ASP A 37 -12.78 -3.73 -13.95
N ASP A 38 -11.97 -3.36 -14.95
CA ASP A 38 -10.61 -2.88 -14.75
C ASP A 38 -10.63 -1.57 -13.91
N PRO A 39 -9.96 -1.54 -12.74
CA PRO A 39 -9.81 -0.34 -11.91
C PRO A 39 -9.23 0.85 -12.65
N LEU A 40 -8.49 0.61 -13.75
CA LEU A 40 -7.97 1.65 -14.62
C LEU A 40 -9.10 2.44 -15.30
N ASN A 41 -10.19 1.77 -15.69
CA ASN A 41 -11.34 2.34 -16.42
C ASN A 41 -12.49 2.84 -15.53
N TRP A 42 -12.36 2.77 -14.21
CA TRP A 42 -13.42 3.23 -13.30
C TRP A 42 -13.75 4.72 -13.46
N SER A 43 -15.03 5.05 -13.25
CA SER A 43 -15.47 6.45 -13.19
C SER A 43 -14.68 7.24 -12.15
N LYS A 44 -14.40 8.51 -12.44
CA LYS A 44 -13.57 9.38 -11.57
C LYS A 44 -14.06 9.39 -10.12
N TRP A 45 -15.38 9.46 -9.91
CA TRP A 45 -15.98 9.43 -8.57
C TRP A 45 -15.64 8.15 -7.80
N ARG A 46 -15.85 6.99 -8.42
CA ARG A 46 -15.55 5.67 -7.83
C ARG A 46 -14.06 5.53 -7.49
N LYS A 47 -13.20 6.00 -8.41
CA LYS A 47 -11.75 6.01 -8.26
C LYS A 47 -11.31 6.85 -7.05
N TYR A 48 -11.78 8.09 -6.97
CA TYR A 48 -11.42 8.97 -5.85
C TYR A 48 -12.04 8.56 -4.52
N LEU A 49 -13.24 7.97 -4.52
CA LEU A 49 -13.87 7.47 -3.30
C LEU A 49 -13.04 6.33 -2.69
N ASN A 50 -12.72 5.29 -3.48
CA ASN A 50 -11.89 4.17 -3.02
C ASN A 50 -10.49 4.63 -2.59
N TYR A 51 -9.91 5.58 -3.33
CA TYR A 51 -8.63 6.18 -2.96
C TYR A 51 -8.71 6.98 -1.65
N SER A 52 -9.73 7.81 -1.47
CA SER A 52 -9.91 8.62 -0.25
C SER A 52 -10.10 7.77 1.00
N LEU A 53 -10.80 6.64 0.87
CA LEU A 53 -10.93 5.65 1.95
C LEU A 53 -9.57 5.08 2.32
N ALA A 54 -8.80 4.59 1.34
CA ALA A 54 -7.45 4.07 1.57
C ALA A 54 -6.54 5.11 2.25
N MET A 55 -6.62 6.37 1.85
CA MET A 55 -5.92 7.47 2.52
C MET A 55 -6.40 7.66 3.97
N GLY A 56 -7.71 7.62 4.23
CA GLY A 56 -8.28 7.76 5.57
C GLY A 56 -7.81 6.67 6.54
N VAL A 57 -7.79 5.41 6.12
CA VAL A 57 -7.25 4.31 6.95
C VAL A 57 -5.74 4.46 7.14
N THR A 58 -5.02 4.97 6.13
CA THR A 58 -3.59 5.29 6.27
C THR A 58 -3.34 6.35 7.33
N VAL A 59 -4.07 7.46 7.30
CA VAL A 59 -3.98 8.50 8.33
C VAL A 59 -4.18 7.88 9.72
N ALA A 60 -5.25 7.10 9.90
CA ALA A 60 -5.57 6.49 11.19
C ALA A 60 -4.55 5.42 11.64
N ALA A 61 -4.00 4.62 10.73
CA ALA A 61 -2.98 3.64 11.02
C ALA A 61 -1.67 4.31 11.49
N PHE A 62 -1.22 5.35 10.77
CA PHE A 62 -0.03 6.11 11.14
C PHE A 62 -0.23 6.93 12.42
N THR A 63 -1.45 7.41 12.68
CA THR A 63 -1.79 7.98 13.99
C THR A 63 -1.54 6.99 15.12
N ASN A 64 -2.00 5.74 14.98
CA ASN A 64 -1.84 4.74 16.03
C ASN A 64 -0.35 4.40 16.28
N LEU A 65 0.46 4.42 15.22
CA LEU A 65 1.90 4.21 15.33
C LEU A 65 2.63 5.39 16.02
N SER A 66 2.24 6.63 15.74
CA SER A 66 2.96 7.81 16.25
C SER A 66 2.47 8.36 17.58
N ILE A 67 1.22 8.10 17.97
CA ILE A 67 0.59 8.72 19.15
C ILE A 67 1.31 8.41 20.47
N GLN A 68 1.97 7.25 20.57
CA GLN A 68 2.61 6.78 21.79
C GLN A 68 3.76 7.69 22.26
N THR A 69 4.54 8.27 21.34
CA THR A 69 5.75 9.06 21.67
C THR A 69 5.43 10.36 22.42
N VAL A 70 4.25 10.94 22.19
CA VAL A 70 3.81 12.17 22.84
C VAL A 70 3.42 11.93 24.30
N PHE A 71 2.99 10.71 24.65
CA PHE A 71 2.49 10.39 25.98
C PHE A 71 3.53 9.81 26.94
N TRP A 72 4.81 9.75 26.55
CA TRP A 72 5.85 9.13 27.38
C TRP A 72 5.94 9.68 28.79
N GLN A 73 5.84 11.01 28.97
CA GLN A 73 5.83 11.62 30.31
C GLN A 73 4.64 11.14 31.15
N GLN A 74 3.43 11.15 30.59
CA GLN A 74 2.20 10.77 31.31
C GLN A 74 2.18 9.28 31.60
N MET A 75 2.62 8.44 30.64
CA MET A 75 2.70 6.98 30.83
C MET A 75 3.77 6.59 31.86
N THR A 76 4.86 7.34 31.96
CA THR A 76 5.91 7.09 32.98
C THR A 76 5.34 7.28 34.40
N VAL A 77 4.50 8.30 34.60
CA VAL A 77 3.86 8.59 35.89
C VAL A 77 2.71 7.63 36.20
N ASP A 78 1.87 7.29 35.21
CA ASP A 78 0.68 6.46 35.43
C ASP A 78 0.96 4.95 35.54
N LEU A 79 2.00 4.45 34.86
CA LEU A 79 2.36 3.02 34.86
C LEU A 79 3.63 2.74 35.67
N ASP A 80 4.23 3.75 36.33
CA ASP A 80 5.50 3.65 37.07
C ASP A 80 6.62 2.96 36.25
N MET A 81 6.78 3.38 34.98
CA MET A 81 7.71 2.75 34.03
C MET A 81 8.91 3.61 33.69
N SER A 82 10.02 2.98 33.33
CA SER A 82 11.19 3.70 32.84
C SER A 82 11.05 4.11 31.36
N ILE A 83 11.69 5.22 30.98
CA ILE A 83 11.78 5.67 29.58
C ILE A 83 12.43 4.58 28.68
N ASN A 84 13.36 3.80 29.23
CA ASN A 84 13.98 2.68 28.52
C ASN A 84 12.96 1.58 28.17
N GLN A 85 12.01 1.28 29.05
CA GLN A 85 10.94 0.31 28.77
C GLN A 85 9.99 0.82 27.68
N LEU A 86 9.65 2.12 27.69
CA LEU A 86 8.83 2.75 26.64
C LEU A 86 9.54 2.73 25.28
N SER A 87 10.84 3.05 25.26
CA SER A 87 11.66 2.97 24.05
C SER A 87 11.78 1.54 23.51
N ASN A 88 11.89 0.54 24.40
CA ASN A 88 11.87 -0.87 24.01
C ASN A 88 10.51 -1.27 23.39
N ALA A 89 9.39 -0.77 23.92
CA ALA A 89 8.07 -1.03 23.35
C ALA A 89 7.93 -0.40 21.94
N GLN A 90 8.41 0.83 21.75
CA GLN A 90 8.45 1.46 20.44
C GLN A 90 9.33 0.68 19.45
N SER A 91 10.48 0.18 19.91
CA SER A 91 11.37 -0.65 19.10
C SER A 91 10.71 -1.97 18.70
N ALA A 92 9.93 -2.58 19.60
CA ALA A 92 9.15 -3.78 19.31
C ALA A 92 8.03 -3.52 18.29
N GLN A 93 7.38 -2.34 18.35
CA GLN A 93 6.42 -1.91 17.33
C GLN A 93 7.07 -1.83 15.94
N LEU A 94 8.24 -1.21 15.84
CA LEU A 94 8.99 -1.10 14.58
C LEU A 94 9.48 -2.45 14.07
N ALA A 95 9.90 -3.35 14.96
CA ALA A 95 10.23 -4.72 14.61
C ALA A 95 9.02 -5.50 14.09
N GLY A 96 7.84 -5.30 14.70
CA GLY A 96 6.57 -5.84 14.22
C GLY A 96 6.19 -5.32 12.83
N LEU A 97 6.43 -4.03 12.58
CA LEU A 97 6.22 -3.41 11.27
C LEU A 97 7.15 -4.05 10.20
N ALA A 98 8.45 -4.12 10.48
CA ALA A 98 9.44 -4.67 9.54
C ALA A 98 9.19 -6.15 9.20
N THR A 99 8.87 -6.96 10.22
CA THR A 99 8.56 -8.38 10.02
C THR A 99 7.22 -8.57 9.29
N GLY A 100 6.20 -7.79 9.65
CA GLY A 100 4.89 -7.82 9.01
C GLY A 100 4.96 -7.60 7.51
N CYS A 101 5.81 -6.68 7.06
CA CYS A 101 5.90 -6.37 5.64
C CYS A 101 6.27 -7.61 4.80
N ILE A 102 7.22 -8.42 5.27
CA ILE A 102 7.69 -9.60 4.54
C ILE A 102 6.60 -10.67 4.45
N PHE A 103 5.86 -10.91 5.53
CA PHE A 103 4.84 -11.96 5.59
C PHE A 103 3.55 -11.61 4.86
N PHE A 104 3.14 -10.34 4.86
CA PHE A 104 1.83 -9.94 4.32
C PHE A 104 1.82 -9.56 2.84
N ILE A 105 2.98 -9.31 2.21
CA ILE A 105 3.08 -9.12 0.75
C ILE A 105 2.43 -10.30 -0.02
N PRO A 106 2.86 -11.56 0.16
CA PRO A 106 2.31 -12.69 -0.57
C PRO A 106 0.85 -12.98 -0.19
N PHE A 107 0.48 -12.72 1.07
CA PHE A 107 -0.89 -12.86 1.54
C PHE A 107 -1.84 -11.90 0.79
N THR A 108 -1.42 -10.65 0.63
CA THR A 108 -2.20 -9.62 -0.09
C THR A 108 -2.33 -9.94 -1.57
N ILE A 109 -1.28 -10.49 -2.18
CA ILE A 109 -1.32 -10.95 -3.57
C ILE A 109 -2.29 -12.14 -3.69
N LYS A 110 -2.29 -13.11 -2.77
CA LYS A 110 -3.15 -14.30 -2.91
C LYS A 110 -4.61 -14.06 -2.58
N TYR A 111 -4.90 -13.41 -1.45
CA TYR A 111 -6.26 -13.36 -0.89
C TYR A 111 -7.06 -12.13 -1.34
N GLY A 112 -6.45 -11.24 -2.10
CA GLY A 112 -7.07 -10.00 -2.56
C GLY A 112 -6.83 -8.84 -1.61
N ARG A 113 -7.06 -7.62 -2.09
CA ARG A 113 -6.67 -6.39 -1.39
C ARG A 113 -7.67 -5.97 -0.33
N ARG A 114 -8.96 -6.23 -0.55
CA ARG A 114 -10.01 -5.84 0.38
C ARG A 114 -9.93 -6.59 1.71
N LEU A 115 -9.69 -7.91 1.69
CA LEU A 115 -9.53 -8.69 2.91
C LEU A 115 -8.36 -8.17 3.75
N THR A 116 -7.24 -7.87 3.10
CA THR A 116 -6.05 -7.31 3.72
C THR A 116 -6.33 -6.00 4.46
N TYR A 117 -7.06 -5.06 3.85
CA TYR A 117 -7.48 -3.82 4.52
C TYR A 117 -8.45 -4.04 5.68
N LEU A 118 -9.41 -4.96 5.53
CA LEU A 118 -10.37 -5.25 6.58
C LEU A 118 -9.69 -5.90 7.79
N LEU A 119 -8.77 -6.83 7.56
CA LEU A 119 -7.98 -7.45 8.61
C LEU A 119 -7.11 -6.43 9.32
N SER A 120 -6.42 -5.55 8.59
CA SER A 120 -5.55 -4.54 9.22
C SER A 120 -6.35 -3.53 10.04
N ALA A 121 -7.45 -3.01 9.50
CA ALA A 121 -8.31 -2.05 10.20
C ALA A 121 -8.95 -2.69 11.45
N ALA A 122 -9.39 -3.94 11.38
CA ALA A 122 -9.93 -4.67 12.53
C ALA A 122 -8.88 -4.88 13.62
N ILE A 123 -7.67 -5.32 13.26
CA ILE A 123 -6.57 -5.56 14.21
C ILE A 123 -6.11 -4.22 14.81
N LEU A 124 -6.01 -3.14 14.03
CA LEU A 124 -5.67 -1.80 14.53
C LEU A 124 -6.72 -1.29 15.52
N ALA A 125 -8.01 -1.45 15.22
CA ALA A 125 -9.08 -1.05 16.12
C ALA A 125 -9.03 -1.85 17.43
N ALA A 126 -8.87 -3.18 17.35
CA ALA A 126 -8.76 -4.04 18.53
C ALA A 126 -7.52 -3.70 19.38
N ALA A 127 -6.37 -3.45 18.75
CA ALA A 127 -5.14 -3.07 19.44
C ALA A 127 -5.26 -1.68 20.10
N ALA A 128 -5.96 -0.73 19.46
CA ALA A 128 -6.23 0.58 20.05
C ALA A 128 -7.12 0.48 21.30
N TRP A 129 -8.19 -0.34 21.23
CA TRP A 129 -9.06 -0.61 22.38
C TRP A 129 -8.28 -1.27 23.52
N TRP A 130 -7.41 -2.23 23.22
CA TRP A 130 -6.57 -2.87 24.23
C TRP A 130 -5.59 -1.87 24.86
N THR A 131 -4.91 -1.06 24.06
CA THR A 131 -3.95 -0.05 24.53
C THR A 131 -4.59 0.99 25.45
N SER A 132 -5.88 1.29 25.28
CA SER A 132 -6.61 2.20 26.18
C SER A 132 -6.75 1.66 27.62
N SER A 133 -6.78 0.33 27.80
CA SER A 133 -7.10 -0.34 29.06
C SER A 133 -5.91 -1.08 29.67
N MET A 134 -4.70 -0.85 29.15
CA MET A 134 -3.49 -1.54 29.61
C MET A 134 -2.97 -1.01 30.95
N HIS A 135 -2.41 -1.91 31.75
CA HIS A 135 -1.82 -1.62 33.06
C HIS A 135 -0.43 -2.24 33.25
N SER A 136 -0.01 -3.17 32.36
CA SER A 136 1.25 -3.90 32.49
C SER A 136 2.23 -3.63 31.36
N TYR A 137 3.53 -3.78 31.64
CA TYR A 137 4.59 -3.71 30.63
C TYR A 137 4.44 -4.75 29.52
N ALA A 138 4.07 -5.98 29.90
CA ALA A 138 3.92 -7.06 28.93
C ALA A 138 2.76 -6.77 27.96
N GLU A 139 1.69 -6.13 28.45
CA GLU A 139 0.57 -5.68 27.63
C GLU A 139 1.01 -4.58 26.67
N LEU A 140 1.80 -3.61 27.14
CA LEU A 140 2.37 -2.56 26.29
C LEU A 140 3.21 -3.14 25.15
N LEU A 141 4.04 -4.13 25.45
CA LEU A 141 4.89 -4.77 24.44
C LEU A 141 4.04 -5.57 23.44
N ALA A 142 3.02 -6.29 23.92
CA ALA A 142 2.13 -7.08 23.08
C ALA A 142 1.31 -6.18 22.14
N THR A 143 0.69 -5.11 22.66
CA THR A 143 -0.08 -4.18 21.83
C THR A 143 0.81 -3.44 20.84
N ALA A 144 2.03 -3.06 21.23
CA ALA A 144 3.01 -2.44 20.34
C ALA A 144 3.34 -3.34 19.14
N VAL A 145 3.65 -4.62 19.37
CA VAL A 145 3.94 -5.58 18.29
C VAL A 145 2.72 -5.79 17.39
N ILE A 146 1.52 -5.92 17.95
CA ILE A 146 0.28 -6.13 17.18
C ILE A 146 -0.04 -4.90 16.32
N THR A 147 0.07 -3.69 16.88
CA THR A 147 -0.15 -2.43 16.14
C THR A 147 0.88 -2.29 15.01
N GLY A 148 2.16 -2.61 15.27
CA GLY A 148 3.21 -2.63 14.25
C GLY A 148 2.92 -3.60 13.12
N LEU A 149 2.56 -4.84 13.47
CA LEU A 149 2.22 -5.89 12.51
C LEU A 149 1.02 -5.50 11.62
N SER A 150 0.01 -4.86 12.21
CA SER A 150 -1.16 -4.40 11.47
C SER A 150 -0.89 -3.15 10.61
N GLY A 151 -0.04 -2.24 11.10
CA GLY A 151 0.42 -1.08 10.34
C GLY A 151 1.11 -1.49 9.04
N ALA A 152 1.89 -2.57 9.06
CA ALA A 152 2.62 -3.10 7.91
C ALA A 152 1.67 -3.51 6.78
N ILE A 153 0.55 -4.13 7.15
CA ILE A 153 -0.47 -4.56 6.21
C ILE A 153 -1.03 -3.36 5.43
N ASN A 154 -1.31 -2.26 6.15
CA ASN A 154 -1.84 -1.05 5.54
C ASN A 154 -0.82 -0.39 4.60
N GLU A 155 0.45 -0.29 5.01
CA GLU A 155 1.51 0.33 4.21
C GLU A 155 1.67 -0.35 2.83
N ILE A 156 1.64 -1.68 2.82
CA ILE A 156 1.79 -2.45 1.58
C ILE A 156 0.53 -2.34 0.71
N ALA A 157 -0.65 -2.52 1.32
CA ALA A 157 -1.91 -2.59 0.58
C ALA A 157 -2.17 -1.30 -0.21
N VAL A 158 -1.76 -0.14 0.31
CA VAL A 158 -1.95 1.17 -0.32
C VAL A 158 -1.07 1.35 -1.55
N GLN A 159 0.22 1.00 -1.46
CA GLN A 159 1.12 1.07 -2.61
C GLN A 159 0.65 0.17 -3.75
N MET A 160 0.22 -1.04 -3.40
CA MET A 160 -0.41 -1.95 -4.34
C MET A 160 -1.65 -1.29 -4.98
N THR A 161 -2.55 -0.74 -4.17
CA THR A 161 -3.80 -0.08 -4.62
C THR A 161 -3.53 1.06 -5.61
N ILE A 162 -2.52 1.89 -5.33
CA ILE A 162 -2.12 2.98 -6.23
C ILE A 162 -1.65 2.43 -7.58
N ALA A 163 -0.89 1.33 -7.58
CA ALA A 163 -0.39 0.72 -8.81
C ALA A 163 -1.53 0.17 -9.70
N ASP A 164 -2.62 -0.35 -9.13
CA ASP A 164 -3.73 -0.92 -9.92
C ASP A 164 -4.72 0.15 -10.42
N ILE A 165 -4.87 1.26 -9.68
CA ILE A 165 -5.89 2.27 -9.99
C ILE A 165 -5.36 3.39 -10.90
N PHE A 166 -4.08 3.74 -10.77
CA PHE A 166 -3.47 4.87 -11.48
C PHE A 166 -2.48 4.43 -12.56
N PHE A 167 -2.55 5.08 -13.71
CA PHE A 167 -1.58 4.95 -14.79
C PHE A 167 -0.20 5.48 -14.37
N VAL A 168 0.86 4.96 -14.97
CA VAL A 168 2.26 5.30 -14.61
C VAL A 168 2.54 6.81 -14.52
N HIS A 169 1.97 7.61 -15.43
CA HIS A 169 2.13 9.07 -15.43
C HIS A 169 1.46 9.79 -14.24
N GLN A 170 0.43 9.20 -13.63
CA GLN A 170 -0.29 9.74 -12.46
C GLN A 170 0.20 9.14 -11.14
N ARG A 171 0.94 8.02 -11.18
CA ARG A 171 1.41 7.30 -9.98
C ARG A 171 2.28 8.17 -9.07
N GLY A 172 3.10 9.05 -9.64
CA GLY A 172 3.94 9.98 -8.87
C GLY A 172 3.10 10.90 -7.98
N SER A 173 2.12 11.60 -8.56
CA SER A 173 1.23 12.51 -7.81
C SER A 173 0.37 11.77 -6.79
N ALA A 174 -0.10 10.55 -7.11
CA ALA A 174 -0.82 9.71 -6.16
C ALA A 174 0.06 9.31 -4.97
N ASN A 175 1.31 8.90 -5.20
CA ASN A 175 2.25 8.60 -4.13
C ASN A 175 2.58 9.84 -3.27
N GLY A 176 2.71 11.03 -3.87
CA GLY A 176 2.90 12.27 -3.12
C GLY A 176 1.73 12.59 -2.17
N LEU A 177 0.49 12.39 -2.64
CA LEU A 177 -0.70 12.55 -1.81
C LEU A 177 -0.79 11.47 -0.71
N TYR A 178 -0.35 10.25 -0.99
CA TYR A 178 -0.19 9.21 0.03
C TYR A 178 0.80 9.61 1.11
N PHE A 179 2.00 10.07 0.76
CA PHE A 179 2.98 10.54 1.74
C PHE A 179 2.45 11.74 2.54
N THR A 180 1.70 12.65 1.91
CA THR A 180 1.04 13.74 2.63
C THR A 180 0.08 13.20 3.69
N ALA A 181 -0.72 12.18 3.35
CA ALA A 181 -1.64 11.53 4.29
C ALA A 181 -0.90 10.80 5.44
N VAL A 182 0.19 10.09 5.13
CA VAL A 182 1.06 9.44 6.13
C VAL A 182 1.60 10.45 7.13
N MET A 183 2.04 11.61 6.65
CA MET A 183 2.62 12.65 7.50
C MET A 183 1.55 13.44 8.25
N ALA A 184 0.36 13.62 7.67
CA ALA A 184 -0.80 14.11 8.42
C ALA A 184 -1.14 13.16 9.58
N GLY A 185 -1.19 11.86 9.34
CA GLY A 185 -1.38 10.85 10.38
C GLY A 185 -0.30 10.92 11.47
N SER A 186 0.96 11.00 11.05
CA SER A 186 2.13 10.95 11.95
C SER A 186 2.33 12.21 12.78
N PHE A 187 2.05 13.41 12.26
CA PHE A 187 2.39 14.69 12.91
C PHE A 187 1.16 15.50 13.37
N LEU A 188 0.12 15.59 12.54
CA LEU A 188 -1.07 16.40 12.86
C LEU A 188 -1.88 15.78 14.00
N THR A 189 -1.92 14.45 14.05
CA THR A 189 -2.76 13.75 15.02
C THR A 189 -2.15 13.71 16.41
N PRO A 190 -0.83 13.44 16.61
CA PRO A 190 -0.23 13.57 17.93
C PRO A 190 -0.25 15.01 18.46
N LEU A 191 -0.23 16.01 17.58
CA LEU A 191 -0.50 17.41 17.95
C LEU A 191 -1.88 17.56 18.61
N ALA A 192 -2.94 17.09 17.94
CA ALA A 192 -4.30 17.14 18.48
C ALA A 192 -4.41 16.30 19.77
N ALA A 193 -3.84 15.10 19.77
CA ALA A 193 -3.89 14.17 20.89
C ALA A 193 -3.11 14.69 22.11
N GLY A 194 -2.01 15.43 21.93
CA GLY A 194 -1.27 16.09 23.00
C GLY A 194 -2.07 17.20 23.68
N SER A 195 -2.86 17.97 22.92
CA SER A 195 -3.77 18.98 23.49
C SER A 195 -4.93 18.34 24.27
N GLN A 196 -5.47 17.23 23.75
CA GLN A 196 -6.52 16.46 24.41
C GLN A 196 -6.02 15.81 25.71
N ALA A 197 -4.80 15.28 25.71
CA ALA A 197 -4.21 14.60 26.86
C ALA A 197 -3.98 15.50 28.08
N VAL A 198 -3.86 16.82 27.90
CA VAL A 198 -3.75 17.77 29.02
C VAL A 198 -5.08 17.94 29.77
N THR A 199 -6.22 17.79 29.08
CA THR A 199 -7.54 18.02 29.68
C THR A 199 -8.23 16.73 30.15
N GLN A 200 -8.04 15.63 29.41
CA GLN A 200 -8.78 14.38 29.60
C GLN A 200 -7.87 13.16 29.86
N GLY A 201 -6.54 13.36 29.87
CA GLY A 201 -5.54 12.30 30.03
C GLY A 201 -5.28 11.50 28.74
N TRP A 202 -4.17 10.75 28.72
CA TRP A 202 -3.74 9.97 27.56
C TRP A 202 -4.66 8.80 27.21
N ARG A 203 -5.30 8.15 28.20
CA ARG A 203 -6.22 7.01 27.97
C ARG A 203 -7.39 7.42 27.10
N TRP A 204 -7.92 8.63 27.30
CA TRP A 204 -9.05 9.12 26.54
C TRP A 204 -8.70 9.47 25.09
N SER A 205 -7.45 9.89 24.83
CA SER A 205 -6.93 10.02 23.47
C SER A 205 -6.92 8.68 22.72
N TYR A 206 -6.58 7.56 23.38
CA TYR A 206 -6.69 6.23 22.78
C TYR A 206 -8.14 5.78 22.57
N HIS A 207 -9.07 6.13 23.45
CA HIS A 207 -10.49 5.86 23.22
C HIS A 207 -11.04 6.62 22.01
N ALA A 208 -10.72 7.91 21.87
CA ALA A 208 -11.10 8.71 20.71
C ALA A 208 -10.55 8.11 19.40
N LEU A 209 -9.28 7.69 19.42
CA LEU A 209 -8.65 7.00 18.30
C LEU A 209 -9.35 5.66 17.96
N SER A 210 -9.68 4.88 18.99
CA SER A 210 -10.35 3.57 18.82
C SER A 210 -11.75 3.71 18.21
N ILE A 211 -12.50 4.73 18.63
CA ILE A 211 -13.81 5.07 18.04
C ILE A 211 -13.64 5.45 16.56
N SER A 212 -12.68 6.33 16.26
CA SER A 212 -12.39 6.74 14.88
C SER A 212 -12.01 5.56 13.98
N LEU A 213 -11.12 4.68 14.45
CA LEU A 213 -10.72 3.46 13.74
C LEU A 213 -11.89 2.50 13.52
N THR A 214 -12.78 2.36 14.51
CA THR A 214 -13.96 1.50 14.40
C THR A 214 -14.96 2.05 13.36
N VAL A 215 -15.18 3.36 13.35
CA VAL A 215 -16.03 4.03 12.34
C VAL A 215 -15.43 3.86 10.94
N LEU A 216 -14.12 4.07 10.78
CA LEU A 216 -13.42 3.85 9.51
C LEU A 216 -13.49 2.39 9.05
N PHE A 217 -13.39 1.43 9.98
CA PHE A 217 -13.57 0.01 9.68
C PHE A 217 -14.96 -0.27 9.08
N PHE A 218 -16.03 0.21 9.72
CA PHE A 218 -17.38 0.04 9.18
C PHE A 218 -17.55 0.75 7.82
N MET A 219 -17.00 1.95 7.67
CA MET A 219 -17.03 2.65 6.38
C MET A 219 -16.31 1.84 5.29
N PHE A 220 -15.19 1.20 5.61
CA PHE A 220 -14.47 0.30 4.71
C PHE A 220 -15.28 -0.93 4.33
N VAL A 221 -15.95 -1.55 5.29
CA VAL A 221 -16.80 -2.73 5.05
C VAL A 221 -17.87 -2.43 4.00
N PHE A 222 -18.52 -1.27 4.10
CA PHE A 222 -19.65 -0.93 3.22
C PHE A 222 -19.27 -0.21 1.91
N LEU A 223 -18.22 0.61 1.90
CA LEU A 223 -17.91 1.46 0.74
C LEU A 223 -16.70 1.00 -0.08
N TYR A 224 -15.80 0.17 0.48
CA TYR A 224 -14.58 -0.22 -0.23
C TYR A 224 -14.83 -1.39 -1.18
N GLU A 225 -14.62 -1.16 -2.47
CA GLU A 225 -14.74 -2.16 -3.52
C GLU A 225 -13.40 -2.83 -3.82
N GLU A 226 -13.41 -4.08 -4.28
CA GLU A 226 -12.18 -4.80 -4.55
C GLU A 226 -11.42 -4.20 -5.75
N THR A 227 -10.14 -3.84 -5.52
CA THR A 227 -9.29 -3.11 -6.48
C THR A 227 -8.37 -4.01 -7.29
N LYS A 228 -8.40 -5.33 -7.05
CA LYS A 228 -7.53 -6.27 -7.75
C LYS A 228 -8.28 -6.85 -8.95
N TYR A 229 -7.82 -6.50 -10.15
CA TYR A 229 -8.30 -7.10 -11.40
C TYR A 229 -7.48 -8.34 -11.72
N VAL A 230 -8.14 -9.49 -11.85
CA VAL A 230 -7.53 -10.69 -12.46
C VAL A 230 -8.14 -10.79 -13.85
N PRO A 231 -7.37 -10.52 -14.94
CA PRO A 231 -7.90 -10.69 -16.28
C PRO A 231 -8.33 -12.15 -16.44
N VAL A 232 -9.60 -12.37 -16.77
CA VAL A 232 -10.09 -13.71 -17.06
C VAL A 232 -9.56 -14.09 -18.44
N THR A 233 -8.37 -14.68 -18.51
CA THR A 233 -7.92 -15.34 -19.73
C THR A 233 -8.72 -16.64 -19.87
N ILE A 234 -9.92 -16.58 -20.46
CA ILE A 234 -10.60 -17.78 -20.96
C ILE A 234 -9.83 -18.22 -22.21
N GLY A 235 -8.77 -18.98 -22.02
CA GLY A 235 -8.21 -19.80 -23.08
C GLY A 235 -9.09 -21.04 -23.21
N GLU A 236 -10.15 -20.98 -24.00
CA GLU A 236 -10.85 -22.18 -24.43
C GLU A 236 -9.94 -22.88 -25.43
N GLY A 237 -9.16 -23.85 -24.92
CA GLY A 237 -8.40 -24.75 -25.76
C GLY A 237 -9.36 -25.68 -26.47
N GLU A 238 -9.90 -25.24 -27.61
CA GLU A 238 -10.53 -26.15 -28.56
C GLU A 238 -9.40 -26.97 -29.21
N VAL A 239 -9.01 -28.06 -28.54
CA VAL A 239 -8.26 -29.12 -29.20
C VAL A 239 -9.24 -29.79 -30.16
N THR A 240 -9.35 -29.28 -31.38
CA THR A 240 -10.02 -29.98 -32.46
C THR A 240 -9.11 -31.12 -32.91
N GLU A 241 -9.14 -32.22 -32.17
CA GLU A 241 -8.55 -33.48 -32.58
C GLU A 241 -9.47 -34.13 -33.64
N ASN A 242 -8.88 -34.45 -34.79
CA ASN A 242 -9.34 -35.38 -35.84
C ASN A 242 -10.27 -34.85 -36.95
N ASN A 243 -9.68 -34.61 -38.13
CA ASN A 243 -10.16 -35.18 -39.40
C ASN A 243 -8.99 -35.35 -40.40
N PRO A 244 -8.93 -36.44 -41.22
CA PRO A 244 -7.80 -36.75 -42.12
C PRO A 244 -7.85 -35.97 -43.46
N PRO A 245 -6.82 -36.07 -44.32
CA PRO A 245 -6.54 -35.11 -45.38
C PRO A 245 -7.44 -35.31 -46.59
N HIS A 246 -7.91 -34.22 -47.20
CA HIS A 246 -8.42 -34.24 -48.55
C HIS A 246 -7.66 -33.23 -49.42
N ASP A 247 -7.28 -33.76 -50.57
CA ASP A 247 -6.38 -33.26 -51.59
C ASP A 247 -6.76 -31.92 -52.25
N GLU A 248 -5.69 -31.39 -52.87
CA GLU A 248 -5.63 -30.70 -54.17
C GLU A 248 -5.72 -29.15 -54.25
N ASN A 249 -4.59 -28.63 -54.76
CA ASN A 249 -4.45 -27.48 -55.67
C ASN A 249 -4.60 -26.07 -55.10
N ASN A 250 -3.45 -25.47 -54.71
CA ASN A 250 -2.78 -24.48 -55.56
C ASN A 250 -1.41 -24.09 -54.99
N MET A 251 -0.39 -24.27 -55.83
CA MET A 251 0.95 -23.73 -55.65
C MET A 251 0.92 -22.20 -55.76
N GLU A 252 1.58 -21.49 -54.85
CA GLU A 252 2.61 -20.55 -55.29
C GLU A 252 3.74 -20.39 -54.26
N LYS A 253 4.95 -20.38 -54.80
CA LYS A 253 6.24 -20.48 -54.14
C LYS A 253 6.53 -19.24 -53.27
N VAL A 254 7.05 -19.48 -52.05
CA VAL A 254 8.28 -18.81 -51.61
C VAL A 254 9.18 -19.85 -50.95
N LYS A 255 10.24 -20.25 -51.65
CA LYS A 255 11.35 -21.04 -51.10
C LYS A 255 12.37 -20.10 -50.48
N SER A 256 13.08 -20.64 -49.48
CA SER A 256 14.44 -20.31 -49.02
C SER A 256 14.58 -19.24 -47.93
N PHE A 257 15.41 -19.37 -46.89
CA PHE A 257 16.19 -20.49 -46.33
C PHE A 257 16.68 -20.06 -44.92
N GLU A 258 16.69 -20.99 -43.95
CA GLU A 258 17.49 -21.05 -42.70
C GLU A 258 17.45 -19.86 -41.68
N LYS A 259 17.43 -20.02 -40.35
CA LYS A 259 17.92 -21.07 -39.43
C LYS A 259 17.37 -20.77 -38.02
N GLY A 260 16.87 -21.80 -37.33
CA GLY A 260 16.76 -21.86 -35.86
C GLY A 260 16.04 -20.73 -35.12
N GLY A 261 14.72 -20.82 -34.98
CA GLY A 261 13.94 -20.04 -34.03
C GLY A 261 12.77 -20.85 -33.53
N LEU A 262 12.60 -20.94 -32.20
CA LEU A 262 11.38 -21.50 -31.62
C LEU A 262 10.17 -20.74 -32.19
N GLU A 263 9.24 -21.46 -32.81
CA GLU A 263 7.94 -20.91 -33.19
C GLU A 263 7.18 -20.52 -31.92
N LEU A 264 7.23 -19.23 -31.58
CA LEU A 264 6.36 -18.63 -30.59
C LEU A 264 4.96 -18.58 -31.22
N ASN A 265 4.13 -19.58 -30.91
CA ASN A 265 2.70 -19.52 -31.15
C ASN A 265 2.11 -18.36 -30.33
N TYR A 266 1.96 -17.21 -30.97
CA TYR A 266 1.18 -16.11 -30.40
C TYR A 266 -0.29 -16.53 -30.41
N MET A 267 -0.79 -17.02 -29.28
CA MET A 267 -2.24 -17.12 -29.07
C MET A 267 -2.80 -15.70 -29.07
N HIS A 268 -3.50 -15.33 -30.15
CA HIS A 268 -4.39 -14.17 -30.14
C HIS A 268 -5.59 -14.51 -29.25
N SER A 269 -5.53 -14.10 -27.99
CA SER A 269 -6.72 -14.05 -27.14
C SER A 269 -7.59 -12.90 -27.64
N ASN A 270 -8.63 -13.20 -28.42
CA ASN A 270 -9.68 -12.22 -28.69
C ASN A 270 -10.41 -11.94 -27.37
N PRO A 271 -10.40 -10.70 -26.84
CA PRO A 271 -11.20 -10.37 -25.68
C PRO A 271 -12.68 -10.51 -26.06
N ALA A 272 -13.44 -11.28 -25.26
CA ALA A 272 -14.88 -11.44 -25.46
C ALA A 272 -15.55 -10.06 -25.44
N THR A 273 -16.31 -9.74 -26.48
CA THR A 273 -16.91 -8.42 -26.70
C THR A 273 -18.10 -8.10 -25.80
N ASP A 274 -18.49 -8.98 -24.88
CA ASP A 274 -19.62 -8.79 -23.95
C ASP A 274 -19.24 -9.11 -22.49
N VAL A 275 -18.30 -8.34 -21.92
CA VAL A 275 -18.02 -8.39 -20.48
C VAL A 275 -19.01 -7.48 -19.75
N ARG A 276 -20.04 -8.08 -19.13
CA ARG A 276 -21.01 -7.37 -18.29
C ARG A 276 -20.32 -6.86 -17.01
N LEU A 277 -20.59 -5.61 -16.64
CA LEU A 277 -20.22 -5.04 -15.34
C LEU A 277 -20.68 -5.95 -14.19
N ASN A 278 -19.75 -6.43 -13.36
CA ASN A 278 -20.08 -7.25 -12.18
C ASN A 278 -21.10 -6.54 -11.27
N SER A 279 -22.01 -7.29 -10.64
CA SER A 279 -23.02 -6.73 -9.74
C SER A 279 -22.39 -6.17 -8.45
N TYR A 280 -23.07 -5.27 -7.74
CA TYR A 280 -22.56 -4.63 -6.50
C TYR A 280 -22.12 -5.66 -5.43
N ARG A 281 -22.77 -6.83 -5.37
CA ARG A 281 -22.36 -7.95 -4.49
C ARG A 281 -21.13 -8.71 -4.98
N GLU A 282 -20.94 -8.83 -6.30
CA GLU A 282 -19.76 -9.47 -6.90
C GLU A 282 -18.54 -8.56 -6.84
N ARG A 283 -18.74 -7.24 -6.96
CA ARG A 283 -17.71 -6.20 -6.68
C ARG A 283 -17.29 -6.15 -5.22
N MET A 284 -18.19 -6.60 -4.34
CA MET A 284 -17.95 -6.81 -2.91
C MET A 284 -17.50 -8.23 -2.57
N ARG A 285 -16.89 -8.98 -3.48
CA ARG A 285 -16.25 -10.23 -3.09
C ARG A 285 -15.16 -9.95 -2.04
N LEU A 286 -15.17 -10.76 -0.99
CA LEU A 286 -14.21 -10.68 0.12
C LEU A 286 -12.94 -11.48 -0.18
N LEU A 287 -13.01 -12.39 -1.15
CA LEU A 287 -11.92 -13.28 -1.52
C LEU A 287 -11.86 -13.37 -3.05
N THR A 288 -10.72 -12.98 -3.61
CA THR A 288 -10.39 -13.25 -5.02
C THR A 288 -9.10 -14.08 -5.04
N PRO A 289 -9.21 -15.40 -4.82
CA PRO A 289 -8.05 -16.28 -4.75
C PRO A 289 -7.41 -16.43 -6.15
N THR A 290 -6.11 -16.19 -6.26
CA THR A 290 -5.34 -16.49 -7.48
C THR A 290 -4.80 -17.92 -7.46
N PRO A 291 -4.68 -18.57 -8.64
CA PRO A 291 -4.20 -19.95 -8.77
C PRO A 291 -2.68 -20.11 -8.56
N GLU A 292 -1.93 -19.02 -8.34
CA GLU A 292 -0.49 -19.08 -8.16
C GLU A 292 -0.06 -19.68 -6.81
N SER A 293 1.06 -20.40 -6.82
CA SER A 293 1.61 -21.04 -5.62
C SER A 293 2.21 -20.02 -4.65
N LEU A 294 1.81 -20.09 -3.38
CA LEU A 294 2.26 -19.18 -2.31
C LEU A 294 3.78 -19.13 -2.17
N LEU A 295 4.45 -20.28 -2.32
CA LEU A 295 5.90 -20.37 -2.18
C LEU A 295 6.64 -19.57 -3.27
N ARG A 296 6.12 -19.54 -4.49
CA ARG A 296 6.72 -18.76 -5.58
C ARG A 296 6.60 -17.26 -5.30
N ILE A 297 5.45 -16.82 -4.81
CA ILE A 297 5.21 -15.41 -4.43
C ILE A 297 6.04 -15.02 -3.21
N PHE A 298 6.29 -15.94 -2.27
CA PHE A 298 7.14 -15.68 -1.10
C PHE A 298 8.64 -15.52 -1.46
N ILE A 299 9.13 -16.30 -2.43
CA ILE A 299 10.55 -16.27 -2.85
C ILE A 299 10.84 -15.09 -3.78
N LEU A 300 9.84 -14.57 -4.50
CA LEU A 300 10.02 -13.52 -5.50
C LEU A 300 10.61 -12.21 -4.92
N PRO A 301 10.11 -11.62 -3.82
CA PRO A 301 10.71 -10.42 -3.23
C PRO A 301 12.17 -10.62 -2.78
N LEU A 302 12.52 -11.82 -2.30
CA LEU A 302 13.89 -12.15 -1.89
C LEU A 302 14.85 -12.14 -3.09
N HIS A 303 14.41 -12.60 -4.26
CA HIS A 303 15.20 -12.47 -5.48
C HIS A 303 15.33 -11.01 -5.93
N VAL A 304 14.27 -10.22 -5.82
CA VAL A 304 14.28 -8.80 -6.27
C VAL A 304 15.21 -7.94 -5.41
N ILE A 305 15.39 -8.24 -4.12
CA ILE A 305 16.35 -7.55 -3.23
C ILE A 305 17.81 -7.76 -3.68
N THR A 306 18.13 -8.86 -4.40
CA THR A 306 19.50 -9.09 -4.90
C THR A 306 19.91 -8.11 -5.99
N LEU A 307 18.95 -7.37 -6.58
CA LEU A 307 19.23 -6.35 -7.58
C LEU A 307 19.80 -5.09 -6.88
N PRO A 308 21.00 -4.61 -7.26
CA PRO A 308 21.69 -3.54 -6.52
C PRO A 308 20.92 -2.21 -6.51
N HIS A 309 20.16 -1.92 -7.58
CA HIS A 309 19.33 -0.72 -7.65
C HIS A 309 18.16 -0.76 -6.64
N VAL A 310 17.55 -1.92 -6.46
CA VAL A 310 16.46 -2.10 -5.48
C VAL A 310 17.01 -1.99 -4.06
N MET A 311 18.17 -2.60 -3.81
CA MET A 311 18.82 -2.49 -2.51
C MET A 311 19.19 -1.03 -2.16
N PHE A 312 19.71 -0.27 -3.12
CA PHE A 312 20.04 1.14 -2.91
C PHE A 312 18.81 1.98 -2.58
N THR A 313 17.71 1.81 -3.33
CA THR A 313 16.46 2.55 -3.08
C THR A 313 15.82 2.17 -1.75
N ALA A 314 15.85 0.89 -1.38
CA ALA A 314 15.39 0.41 -0.09
C ALA A 314 16.22 0.98 1.08
N LEU A 315 17.55 1.01 0.96
CA LEU A 315 18.43 1.59 1.97
C LEU A 315 18.20 3.10 2.14
N GLN A 316 18.01 3.82 1.03
CA GLN A 316 17.71 5.26 1.07
C GLN A 316 16.40 5.54 1.81
N PHE A 317 15.34 4.78 1.48
CA PHE A 317 14.05 4.91 2.14
C PHE A 317 14.12 4.55 3.63
N ALA A 318 14.78 3.43 3.97
CA ALA A 318 14.97 3.00 5.36
C ALA A 318 15.77 4.01 6.19
N SER A 319 16.81 4.62 5.61
CA SER A 319 17.60 5.68 6.25
C SER A 319 16.74 6.90 6.58
N GLY A 320 15.86 7.32 5.67
CA GLY A 320 14.92 8.43 5.89
C GLY A 320 13.96 8.17 7.04
N ILE A 321 13.35 6.98 7.09
CA ILE A 321 12.46 6.59 8.18
C ILE A 321 13.21 6.50 9.52
N CYS A 322 14.42 5.96 9.52
CA CYS A 322 15.25 5.84 10.72
C CYS A 322 15.53 7.22 11.34
N TRP A 323 15.94 8.19 10.53
CA TRP A 323 16.16 9.57 10.99
C TRP A 323 14.88 10.22 11.51
N LEU A 324 13.74 9.99 10.86
CA LEU A 324 12.44 10.53 11.30
C LEU A 324 12.06 9.97 12.68
N VAL A 325 12.16 8.66 12.88
CA VAL A 325 11.83 8.00 14.15
C VAL A 325 12.77 8.47 15.27
N LEU A 326 14.07 8.54 15.00
CA LEU A 326 15.05 9.05 15.96
C LEU A 326 14.73 10.48 16.39
N PHE A 327 14.37 11.34 15.43
CA PHE A 327 13.98 12.71 15.71
C PHE A 327 12.73 12.77 16.62
N MET A 328 11.68 11.99 16.32
CA MET A 328 10.47 11.91 17.16
C MET A 328 10.76 11.50 18.61
N SER A 329 11.58 10.47 18.79
CA SER A 329 11.88 9.95 20.13
C SER A 329 12.78 10.89 20.93
N VAL A 330 13.78 11.51 20.29
CA VAL A 330 14.71 12.45 20.94
C VAL A 330 13.99 13.74 21.36
N VAL A 331 13.11 14.29 20.51
CA VAL A 331 12.28 15.47 20.83
C VAL A 331 11.47 15.20 22.10
N SER A 332 10.82 14.04 22.20
CA SER A 332 10.05 13.68 23.39
C SER A 332 10.92 13.62 24.64
N VAL A 333 12.11 13.01 24.59
CA VAL A 333 12.99 12.90 25.78
C VAL A 333 13.62 14.23 26.19
N VAL A 334 14.16 14.98 25.23
CA VAL A 334 14.95 16.20 25.50
C VAL A 334 14.06 17.35 25.97
N PHE A 335 12.92 17.58 25.32
CA PHE A 335 12.02 18.68 25.73
C PHE A 335 11.24 18.36 27.02
N SER A 336 11.13 17.08 27.36
CA SER A 336 10.55 16.64 28.63
C SER A 336 11.48 16.82 29.83
N ALA A 337 12.80 16.86 29.61
CA ALA A 337 13.79 16.99 30.66
C ALA A 337 14.02 18.46 31.07
N PRO A 338 14.54 18.73 32.29
CA PRO A 338 15.05 20.04 32.65
C PRO A 338 16.18 20.45 31.69
N PRO A 339 16.24 21.70 31.18
CA PRO A 339 15.58 22.92 31.65
C PRO A 339 14.24 23.29 30.98
N TYR A 340 13.78 22.55 29.96
CA TYR A 340 12.62 22.94 29.15
C TYR A 340 11.28 22.59 29.80
N ASN A 341 11.18 21.45 30.50
CA ASN A 341 9.97 20.99 31.22
C ASN A 341 8.67 21.20 30.42
N PHE A 342 8.68 20.88 29.12
CA PHE A 342 7.52 21.06 28.28
C PHE A 342 6.39 20.13 28.70
N ASN A 343 5.18 20.68 28.77
CA ASN A 343 3.95 19.92 28.94
C ASN A 343 3.66 19.11 27.66
N THR A 344 2.87 18.04 27.78
CA THR A 344 2.49 17.14 26.69
C THR A 344 1.92 17.88 25.47
N ALA A 345 1.16 18.96 25.66
CA ALA A 345 0.67 19.81 24.56
C ALA A 345 1.80 20.57 23.83
N ALA A 346 2.80 21.06 24.57
CA ALA A 346 3.94 21.77 23.98
C ALA A 346 4.82 20.83 23.14
N ILE A 347 4.99 19.57 23.56
CA ILE A 347 5.63 18.53 22.76
C ILE A 347 4.79 18.21 21.51
N GLY A 348 3.46 18.21 21.61
CA GLY A 348 2.59 18.13 20.44
C GLY A 348 2.80 19.28 19.45
N TYR A 349 2.97 20.52 19.93
CA TYR A 349 3.18 21.71 19.08
C TYR A 349 4.49 21.68 18.28
N THR A 350 5.53 20.99 18.74
CA THR A 350 6.78 20.88 17.98
C THR A 350 6.62 20.09 16.68
N ASN A 351 5.61 19.21 16.60
CA ASN A 351 5.29 18.43 15.40
C ASN A 351 4.66 19.25 14.27
N LEU A 352 4.21 20.49 14.55
CA LEU A 352 3.62 21.37 13.55
C LEU A 352 4.66 21.81 12.48
N GLY A 353 5.91 22.05 12.89
CA GLY A 353 6.98 22.47 11.98
C GLY A 353 7.27 21.42 10.89
N PRO A 354 7.59 20.18 11.25
CA PRO A 354 7.76 19.09 10.29
C PRO A 354 6.53 18.86 9.41
N PHE A 355 5.31 19.02 9.94
CA PHE A 355 4.08 18.90 9.16
C PHE A 355 4.00 19.95 8.03
N VAL A 356 4.24 21.23 8.34
CA VAL A 356 4.24 22.31 7.35
C VAL A 356 5.35 22.09 6.31
N GLY A 357 6.55 21.74 6.77
CA GLY A 357 7.67 21.40 5.88
C GLY A 357 7.33 20.27 4.92
N ASN A 358 6.62 19.24 5.40
CA ASN A 358 6.23 18.12 4.57
C ASN A 358 5.14 18.46 3.53
N ILE A 359 4.22 19.39 3.82
CA ILE A 359 3.26 19.86 2.81
C ILE A 359 4.00 20.50 1.64
N PHE A 360 4.97 21.39 1.92
CA PHE A 360 5.78 22.00 0.88
C PHE A 360 6.64 20.99 0.14
N GLY A 361 7.24 20.02 0.85
CA GLY A 361 7.99 18.92 0.24
C GLY A 361 7.15 18.08 -0.71
N SER A 362 5.94 17.70 -0.28
CA SER A 362 5.02 16.87 -1.09
C SER A 362 4.48 17.58 -2.33
N ILE A 363 4.45 18.91 -2.34
CA ILE A 363 4.10 19.72 -3.52
C ILE A 363 5.26 19.76 -4.51
N TYR A 364 6.50 19.75 -4.03
CA TYR A 364 7.69 19.82 -4.87
C TYR A 364 8.06 18.46 -5.50
N GLY A 365 7.77 17.35 -4.82
CA GLY A 365 8.00 15.99 -5.32
C GLY A 365 8.44 15.04 -4.24
#